data_AF-A0A7L2SSY6-F1
#
_entry.id   AF-A0A7L2SSY6-F1
#
_cell.length_a   1.000
_cell.length_b   1.000
_cell.length_c   1.000
_cell.angle_alpha   90.00
_cell.angle_beta   90.00
_cell.angle_gamma   90.00
#
_symmetry.space_group_name_H-M   'P 1'
#
loop_
_entity.id
_entity.type
_entity.pdbx_description
1 polymer ?
#
loop_
_entity_poly.entity_id
_entity_poly.type
_entity_poly.pdbx_seq_one_letter_code
_entity_poly.pdbx_strand_id
1 'polypeptide(L)'
;QQNISQGVVFRLSPLPCTGGPARAKGSIIGNINDVEFGIAFLNATVTDSPDSDTRVIQAKITNVPRTLGPAMRKLISILSPVYWTTAKEIGEAMNGFTLTDAFFK
;
A
#
# COMPACT_ATOMS: atom_id res chain seq x y z
N GLN A 1 -2.33 22.38 -47.20
CA GLN A 1 -1.91 22.87 -45.86
C GLN A 1 -2.30 21.82 -44.83
N GLN A 2 -1.35 21.16 -44.18
CA GLN A 2 -1.60 20.03 -43.27
C GLN A 2 -2.05 20.53 -41.89
N ASN A 3 -3.14 19.96 -41.37
CA ASN A 3 -3.58 20.09 -39.98
C ASN A 3 -2.70 19.21 -39.09
N ILE A 4 -1.98 19.82 -38.14
CA ILE A 4 -1.30 19.09 -37.08
C ILE A 4 -2.09 19.31 -35.80
N SER A 5 -2.92 18.33 -35.45
CA SER A 5 -3.50 18.23 -34.10
C SER A 5 -2.36 17.96 -33.12
N GLN A 6 -1.88 19.00 -32.44
CA GLN A 6 -0.91 18.83 -31.37
C GLN A 6 -1.59 18.16 -30.19
N GLY A 7 -1.40 16.85 -30.06
CA GLY A 7 -1.70 16.12 -28.83
C GLY A 7 -0.77 16.61 -27.73
N VAL A 8 -1.35 17.06 -26.62
CA VAL A 8 -0.59 17.41 -25.41
C VAL A 8 0.00 16.13 -24.84
N VAL A 9 1.32 15.96 -24.97
CA VAL A 9 2.06 14.90 -24.28
C VAL A 9 2.43 15.43 -22.90
N PHE A 10 1.75 14.94 -21.86
CA PHE A 10 2.20 15.13 -20.48
C PHE A 10 3.47 14.30 -20.28
N ARG A 11 4.63 14.96 -20.29
CA ARG A 11 5.86 14.37 -19.76
C ARG A 11 5.79 14.45 -18.25
N LEU A 12 5.62 13.30 -17.59
CA LEU A 12 5.82 13.19 -16.14
C LEU A 12 7.24 13.65 -15.82
N SER A 13 7.35 14.64 -14.95
CA SER A 13 8.61 15.06 -14.36
C SER A 13 9.29 13.86 -13.70
N PRO A 14 10.61 13.66 -13.87
CA PRO A 14 11.37 12.56 -13.24
C PRO A 14 11.55 12.76 -11.73
N LEU A 15 10.92 13.79 -11.16
CA LEU A 15 10.81 13.93 -9.72
C LEU A 15 9.94 12.76 -9.23
N PRO A 16 10.45 11.90 -8.32
CA PRO A 16 9.59 10.93 -7.66
C PRO A 16 8.39 11.68 -7.11
N CYS A 17 7.18 11.18 -7.39
CA CYS A 17 5.97 11.72 -6.77
C CYS A 17 6.26 11.86 -5.28
N THR A 18 6.30 13.10 -4.80
CA THR A 18 6.77 13.45 -3.46
C THR A 18 5.85 12.79 -2.45
N GLY A 19 6.22 11.60 -1.97
CA GLY A 19 5.42 10.80 -1.05
C GLY A 19 5.34 9.30 -1.32
N GLY A 20 6.00 8.79 -2.36
CA GLY A 20 6.13 7.34 -2.58
C GLY A 20 4.82 6.66 -3.00
N PRO A 21 4.72 5.33 -2.88
CA PRO A 21 3.55 4.58 -3.34
C PRO A 21 2.31 4.86 -2.48
N ALA A 22 1.24 5.31 -3.13
CA ALA A 22 -0.03 5.66 -2.47
C ALA A 22 -1.02 4.49 -2.33
N ARG A 23 -0.75 3.35 -2.98
CA ARG A 23 -1.64 2.18 -2.98
C ARG A 23 -0.85 0.87 -2.96
N ALA A 24 -1.35 -0.10 -2.21
CA ALA A 24 -0.87 -1.47 -2.22
C ALA A 24 -2.05 -2.44 -2.43
N LYS A 25 -1.83 -3.48 -3.22
CA LYS A 25 -2.80 -4.55 -3.47
C LYS A 25 -2.12 -5.89 -3.30
N GLY A 26 -2.84 -6.88 -2.80
CA GLY A 26 -2.32 -8.23 -2.64
C GLY A 26 -3.41 -9.25 -2.37
N SER A 27 -2.99 -10.50 -2.31
CA SER A 27 -3.82 -11.63 -1.93
C SER A 27 -3.27 -12.26 -0.66
N ILE A 28 -4.16 -12.73 0.19
CA ILE A 28 -3.83 -13.40 1.45
C ILE A 28 -4.53 -14.76 1.42
N ILE A 29 -3.81 -15.80 1.77
CA ILE A 29 -4.33 -17.17 1.92
C ILE A 29 -3.90 -17.61 3.32
N GLY A 30 -4.79 -18.27 4.06
CA GLY A 30 -4.42 -18.73 5.39
C GLY A 30 -5.47 -19.57 6.09
N ASN A 31 -5.05 -20.09 7.23
CA ASN A 31 -5.89 -20.81 8.17
C ASN A 31 -5.74 -20.15 9.54
N ILE A 32 -6.87 -19.92 10.22
CA ILE A 32 -6.89 -19.36 11.57
C ILE A 32 -7.80 -20.25 12.42
N ASN A 33 -7.25 -20.82 13.48
CA ASN A 33 -7.98 -21.69 14.42
C ASN A 33 -8.82 -22.75 13.67
N ASP A 34 -8.17 -23.48 12.75
CA ASP A 34 -8.76 -24.54 11.93
C ASP A 34 -9.81 -24.10 10.89
N VAL A 35 -10.08 -22.80 10.79
CA VAL A 35 -10.90 -22.25 9.71
C VAL A 35 -10.00 -21.75 8.59
N GLU A 36 -10.01 -22.49 7.48
CA GLU A 36 -9.35 -22.06 6.25
C GLU A 36 -10.17 -20.96 5.56
N PHE A 37 -9.48 -19.95 5.07
CA PHE A 37 -10.02 -19.04 4.09
C PHE A 37 -9.14 -19.10 2.84
N GLY A 38 -9.79 -19.19 1.67
CA GLY A 38 -9.13 -19.19 0.39
C GLY A 38 -8.48 -17.83 0.07
N ILE A 39 -8.60 -17.38 -1.18
CA ILE A 39 -8.00 -16.10 -1.58
C ILE A 39 -8.80 -14.93 -1.00
N ALA A 40 -8.27 -14.29 0.03
CA ALA A 40 -8.69 -12.97 0.51
C ALA A 40 -7.94 -11.85 -0.24
N PHE A 41 -8.59 -10.71 -0.44
CA PHE A 41 -8.00 -9.58 -1.17
C PHE A 41 -7.66 -8.44 -0.23
N LEU A 42 -6.40 -8.01 -0.25
CA LEU A 42 -5.91 -6.81 0.44
C LEU A 42 -5.90 -5.63 -0.53
N ASN A 43 -6.53 -4.54 -0.13
CA ASN A 43 -6.41 -3.23 -0.79
C ASN A 43 -6.10 -2.18 0.27
N ALA A 44 -4.96 -1.52 0.13
CA ALA A 44 -4.51 -0.48 1.05
C ALA A 44 -4.27 0.83 0.32
N THR A 45 -4.68 1.92 0.95
CA THR A 45 -4.41 3.30 0.55
C THR A 45 -3.55 3.97 1.59
N VAL A 46 -2.52 4.68 1.13
CA VAL A 46 -1.59 5.41 1.97
C VAL A 46 -1.78 6.90 1.71
N THR A 47 -2.02 7.65 2.77
CA THR A 47 -2.26 9.10 2.71
C THR A 47 -1.39 9.80 3.73
N ASP A 48 -0.92 11.01 3.41
CA ASP A 48 -0.34 11.89 4.42
C ASP A 48 -1.43 12.38 5.37
N SER A 49 -1.14 12.39 6.67
CA SER A 49 -1.97 13.13 7.62
C SER A 49 -1.64 14.62 7.50
N PRO A 50 -2.64 15.49 7.28
CA PRO A 50 -2.41 16.93 7.27
C PRO A 50 -2.11 17.49 8.67
N ASP A 51 -2.59 16.80 9.71
CA ASP A 51 -2.53 17.27 11.10
C ASP A 51 -1.36 16.70 11.89
N SER A 52 -0.80 15.59 11.43
CA SER A 52 0.33 14.92 12.05
C SER A 52 1.38 14.63 10.99
N ASP A 53 2.66 14.75 11.33
CA ASP A 53 3.77 14.48 10.42
C ASP A 53 3.91 12.96 10.21
N THR A 54 2.85 12.27 9.79
CA THR A 54 2.74 10.81 9.73
C THR A 54 2.03 10.36 8.44
N ARG A 55 2.27 9.10 8.09
CA ARG A 55 1.56 8.39 7.01
C ARG A 55 0.44 7.56 7.63
N VAL A 56 -0.76 7.70 7.09
CA VAL A 56 -1.95 6.92 7.48
C VAL A 56 -2.17 5.82 6.44
N ILE A 57 -2.30 4.58 6.92
CA ILE A 57 -2.57 3.42 6.07
C ILE A 57 -3.97 2.93 6.37
N GLN A 58 -4.84 3.02 5.36
CA GLN A 58 -6.17 2.46 5.41
C GLN A 58 -6.20 1.20 4.55
N ALA A 59 -6.35 0.05 5.19
CA ALA A 59 -6.41 -1.25 4.52
C ALA A 59 -7.80 -1.88 4.64
N LYS A 60 -8.23 -2.54 3.57
CA LYS A 60 -9.44 -3.34 3.51
C LYS A 60 -9.08 -4.74 3.04
N ILE A 61 -9.39 -5.73 3.87
CA ILE A 61 -9.30 -7.14 3.52
C ILE A 61 -10.72 -7.64 3.25
N THR A 62 -10.95 -8.24 2.09
CA THR A 62 -12.25 -8.82 1.71
C THR A 62 -12.14 -10.32 1.50
N ASN A 63 -13.31 -10.98 1.38
CA ASN A 63 -13.42 -12.42 1.21
C ASN A 63 -12.87 -13.25 2.39
N VAL A 64 -13.01 -12.72 3.61
CA VAL A 64 -12.70 -13.42 4.86
C VAL A 64 -14.00 -13.90 5.51
N PRO A 65 -14.11 -15.17 5.94
CA PRO A 65 -15.27 -15.68 6.67
C PRO A 65 -15.59 -14.82 7.90
N ARG A 66 -16.89 -14.53 8.10
CA ARG A 66 -17.35 -13.65 9.19
C ARG A 66 -16.94 -14.14 10.58
N THR A 67 -16.84 -15.46 10.76
CA THR A 67 -16.39 -16.11 12.00
C THR A 67 -14.97 -15.71 12.40
N LEU A 68 -14.11 -15.36 11.43
CA LEU A 68 -12.73 -14.96 11.66
C LEU A 68 -12.56 -13.46 11.95
N GLY A 69 -13.62 -12.65 11.83
CA GLY A 69 -13.56 -11.20 12.02
C GLY A 69 -12.86 -10.75 13.31
N PRO A 70 -13.22 -11.28 14.49
CA PRO A 70 -12.54 -10.95 15.75
C PRO A 70 -11.06 -11.33 15.78
N ALA A 71 -10.67 -12.45 15.16
CA ALA A 71 -9.28 -12.88 15.08
C ALA A 71 -8.47 -11.96 14.15
N MET A 72 -9.02 -11.60 13.00
CA MET A 72 -8.38 -10.69 12.03
C MET A 72 -8.02 -9.33 12.65
N ARG A 73 -8.84 -8.81 13.58
CA ARG A 73 -8.55 -7.54 14.26
C ARG A 73 -7.24 -7.55 15.05
N LYS A 74 -6.75 -8.72 15.46
CA LYS A 74 -5.49 -8.88 16.19
C LYS A 74 -4.28 -9.03 15.27
N LEU A 75 -4.50 -9.33 13.99
CA LEU A 75 -3.45 -9.65 13.00
C LEU A 75 -3.03 -8.42 12.19
N ILE A 76 -2.78 -7.30 12.86
CA ILE A 76 -2.35 -6.06 12.20
C ILE A 76 -0.99 -6.21 11.49
N SER A 77 -0.17 -7.17 11.93
CA SER A 77 1.15 -7.49 11.35
C SER A 77 1.09 -7.93 9.89
N ILE A 78 -0.07 -8.36 9.39
CA ILE A 78 -0.26 -8.65 7.94
C ILE A 78 0.05 -7.39 7.09
N LEU A 79 -0.13 -6.19 7.66
CA LEU A 79 0.15 -4.93 6.99
C LEU A 79 1.60 -4.46 7.16
N SER A 80 2.46 -5.16 7.90
CA SER A 80 3.85 -4.75 8.15
C SER A 80 4.65 -4.46 6.87
N PRO A 81 4.54 -5.26 5.78
CA PRO A 81 5.21 -4.93 4.53
C PRO A 81 4.74 -3.60 3.93
N VAL A 82 3.44 -3.31 3.98
CA VAL A 82 2.88 -2.03 3.51
C VAL A 82 3.35 -0.89 4.42
N TYR A 83 3.31 -1.09 5.73
CA TYR A 83 3.76 -0.09 6.70
C TYR A 83 5.22 0.30 6.51
N TRP A 84 6.11 -0.69 6.44
CA TRP A 84 7.54 -0.44 6.31
C TRP A 84 7.90 0.17 4.95
N THR A 85 7.27 -0.28 3.86
CA THR A 85 7.54 0.26 2.52
C THR A 85 7.07 1.70 2.35
N THR A 86 6.00 2.10 3.03
CA THR A 86 5.40 3.44 2.88
C THR A 86 5.57 4.32 4.12
N ALA A 87 6.46 3.93 5.04
CA ALA A 87 6.72 4.70 6.24
C ALA A 87 7.17 6.13 5.87
N LYS A 88 6.81 7.09 6.71
CA LYS A 88 7.30 8.45 6.53
C LYS A 88 8.81 8.46 6.82
N GLU A 89 9.57 8.96 5.87
CA GLU A 89 11.00 9.21 6.04
C GLU A 89 11.18 10.49 6.85
N ILE A 90 11.98 10.42 7.92
CA ILE A 90 12.25 11.53 8.83
C ILE A 90 13.76 11.62 9.02
N GLY A 91 14.34 12.79 8.72
CA GLY A 91 15.79 12.96 8.73
C GLY A 91 16.46 12.05 7.70
N GLU A 92 17.42 11.24 8.15
CA GLU A 92 18.14 10.28 7.30
C GLU A 92 17.47 8.89 7.27
N ALA A 93 16.36 8.70 7.98
CA ALA A 93 15.66 7.42 8.00
C ALA A 93 14.95 7.16 6.66
N MET A 94 15.34 6.09 5.98
CA MET A 94 14.73 5.63 4.74
C MET A 94 13.67 4.55 5.00
N ASN A 95 12.59 4.57 4.22
CA ASN A 95 11.57 3.52 4.25
C ASN A 95 11.95 2.36 3.32
N GLY A 96 11.14 1.31 3.35
CA GLY A 96 11.40 0.11 2.55
C GLY A 96 11.30 0.31 1.05
N PHE A 97 10.46 1.22 0.57
CA PHE A 97 10.39 1.54 -0.86
C PHE A 97 11.71 2.15 -1.33
N THR A 98 12.24 3.14 -0.62
CA THR A 98 13.51 3.78 -0.96
C THR A 98 14.69 2.82 -0.88
N LEU A 99 14.69 1.90 0.09
CA LEU A 99 15.77 0.92 0.26
C LEU A 99 15.76 -0.22 -0.77
N THR A 100 14.59 -0.59 -1.30
CA THR A 100 14.44 -1.84 -2.07
C THR A 100 13.70 -1.70 -3.39
N ASP A 101 13.24 -0.50 -3.74
CA ASP A 101 12.30 -0.26 -4.84
C ASP A 101 11.02 -1.13 -4.72
N ALA A 102 10.61 -1.43 -3.48
CA ALA A 102 9.57 -2.39 -3.13
C ALA A 102 9.79 -3.85 -3.59
N PHE A 103 11.03 -4.24 -3.90
CA PHE A 103 11.39 -5.64 -4.17
C PHE A 103 12.11 -6.28 -2.97
N PHE A 104 11.38 -7.10 -2.22
CA PHE A 104 11.89 -7.84 -1.05
C PHE A 104 11.12 -9.17 -0.86
N LYS A 105 11.64 -10.07 -0.01
CA LYS A 105 11.08 -11.41 0.25
C LYS A 105 11.00 -11.70 1.73
#